data_AF-A0AAN6J065-F1
#
_entry.id   AF-A0AAN6J065-F1
#
_cell.length_a   1.000
_cell.length_b   1.000
_cell.length_c   1.000
_cell.angle_alpha   90.00
_cell.angle_beta   90.00
_cell.angle_gamma   90.00
#
_symmetry.space_group_name_H-M   'P 1'
#
loop_
_entity.id
_entity.type
_entity.pdbx_description
1 polymer ?
#
loop_
_entity_poly.entity_id
_entity_poly.type
_entity_poly.pdbx_seq_one_letter_code
_entity_poly.pdbx_strand_id
1 'polypeptide(L)'
;MGDYILIIDSDTRVPTDCFLDAVSEMEQSPQVAILQYSSGVMNVTDSFFEKGITFFTNLIYTQIRYAISNGDVAPFVGHNAVLRWAAMQEIAYDDVDDSCEKYWSEATVSEDFDMALRLQTVGYYVRLAAYQGDGFKEGVSLTVYDELARWEKYAYGCSELLFHPLRYWFVRGPFTKLFRNFITSRMPFPSKLTIMAYIGTYYALGSAWILTLANYFLTGWYQGFLDKYYLDSFKVYFAIIIVFTALGNLSLAVLRYRIGEKGFFSSLIENLSWIPLLTIFLGGVSLHISQALLSHLFSVDMSWGATSKEAENTTFFKEVPKIMKKFKFTFIFCILCSAAMIVCAWFVPDLWQIRVFASIWPLGTIIFGHFFLPIALNPGLMRFTF
;
A
#
# COMPACT_ATOMS: atom_id res chain seq x y z
N MET A 1 -21.79 -9.85 25.79
CA MET A 1 -21.42 -9.65 24.38
C MET A 1 -22.58 -10.11 23.52
N GLY A 2 -22.90 -9.39 22.44
CA GLY A 2 -23.87 -9.87 21.45
C GLY A 2 -23.23 -10.88 20.51
N ASP A 3 -24.04 -11.66 19.77
CA ASP A 3 -23.56 -12.70 18.86
C ASP A 3 -22.81 -12.14 17.64
N TYR A 4 -23.09 -10.88 17.31
CA TYR A 4 -22.50 -10.13 16.20
C TYR A 4 -21.95 -8.79 16.69
N ILE A 5 -20.79 -8.41 16.16
CA ILE A 5 -20.07 -7.20 16.55
C ILE A 5 -19.84 -6.35 15.31
N LEU A 6 -20.37 -5.13 15.28
CA LEU A 6 -20.03 -4.14 14.26
C LEU A 6 -18.77 -3.40 14.70
N ILE A 7 -17.71 -3.46 13.90
CA ILE A 7 -16.47 -2.69 14.08
C ILE A 7 -16.45 -1.51 13.12
N ILE A 8 -16.21 -0.32 13.66
CA ILE A 8 -16.16 0.94 12.93
C ILE A 8 -15.04 1.82 13.50
N ASP A 9 -14.41 2.59 12.62
CA ASP A 9 -13.50 3.65 13.07
C ASP A 9 -14.27 4.89 13.51
N SER A 10 -13.64 5.71 14.35
CA SER A 10 -14.24 6.94 14.87
C SER A 10 -14.63 7.95 13.80
N ASP A 11 -14.00 7.91 12.62
CA ASP A 11 -14.28 8.79 11.48
C ASP A 11 -15.14 8.16 10.39
N THR A 12 -15.75 7.01 10.69
CA THR A 12 -16.67 6.32 9.78
C THR A 12 -18.06 6.94 9.81
N ARG A 13 -18.70 7.09 8.63
CA ARG A 13 -20.16 7.20 8.52
C ARG A 13 -20.76 5.84 8.21
N VAL A 14 -21.77 5.47 8.99
CA VAL A 14 -22.47 4.19 8.90
C VAL A 14 -23.85 4.41 8.25
N PRO A 15 -24.34 3.50 7.40
CA PRO A 15 -25.70 3.58 6.88
C PRO A 15 -26.75 3.42 7.98
N THR A 16 -27.92 4.04 7.79
CA THR A 16 -28.99 4.07 8.81
C THR A 16 -29.61 2.70 9.10
N ASP A 17 -29.59 1.79 8.13
CA ASP A 17 -30.15 0.44 8.26
C ASP A 17 -29.17 -0.57 7.68
N CYS A 18 -28.32 -1.15 8.54
CA CYS A 18 -27.31 -2.13 8.12
C CYS A 18 -27.32 -3.42 8.96
N PHE A 19 -27.92 -3.40 10.15
CA PHE A 19 -27.86 -4.54 11.06
C PHE A 19 -28.71 -5.72 10.61
N LEU A 20 -29.95 -5.48 10.15
CA LEU A 20 -30.86 -6.56 9.79
C LEU A 20 -30.30 -7.37 8.63
N ASP A 21 -29.80 -6.69 7.58
CA ASP A 21 -29.21 -7.37 6.43
C ASP A 21 -27.92 -8.11 6.80
N ALA A 22 -27.05 -7.48 7.60
CA ALA A 22 -25.80 -8.11 8.06
C ALA A 22 -26.08 -9.42 8.80
N VAL A 23 -26.94 -9.34 9.82
CA VAL A 23 -27.27 -10.47 10.67
C VAL A 23 -28.01 -11.54 9.85
N SER A 24 -28.93 -11.14 8.97
CA SER A 24 -29.65 -12.08 8.11
C SER A 24 -28.71 -12.87 7.20
N GLU A 25 -27.73 -12.20 6.59
CA GLU A 25 -26.74 -12.87 5.73
C GLU A 25 -25.84 -13.82 6.54
N MET A 26 -25.39 -13.38 7.71
CA MET A 26 -24.55 -14.21 8.58
C MET A 26 -25.33 -15.40 9.14
N GLU A 27 -26.59 -15.27 9.54
CA GLU A 27 -27.43 -16.40 9.97
C GLU A 27 -27.65 -17.42 8.84
N GLN A 28 -27.85 -16.96 7.61
CA GLN A 28 -28.00 -17.83 6.44
C GLN A 28 -26.68 -18.49 6.01
N SER A 29 -25.53 -17.91 6.39
CA SER A 29 -24.20 -18.40 6.05
C SER A 29 -23.34 -18.57 7.32
N PRO A 30 -23.53 -19.64 8.12
CA PRO A 30 -22.78 -19.86 9.36
C PRO A 30 -21.26 -19.85 9.20
N GLN A 31 -20.77 -20.25 8.03
CA GLN A 31 -19.36 -20.25 7.64
C GLN A 31 -18.75 -18.85 7.42
N VAL A 32 -19.56 -17.79 7.37
CA VAL A 32 -19.08 -16.41 7.28
C VAL A 32 -18.77 -15.93 8.70
N ALA A 33 -17.48 -15.65 8.93
CA ALA A 33 -17.00 -15.10 10.20
C ALA A 33 -16.93 -13.57 10.17
N ILE A 34 -16.61 -13.00 9.01
CA ILE A 34 -16.50 -11.55 8.80
C ILE A 34 -17.28 -11.16 7.55
N LEU A 35 -18.16 -10.19 7.72
CA LEU A 35 -18.81 -9.49 6.62
C LEU A 35 -18.18 -8.10 6.49
N GLN A 36 -17.26 -7.93 5.53
CA GLN A 36 -16.58 -6.68 5.23
C GLN A 36 -17.42 -5.85 4.28
N TYR A 37 -17.73 -4.59 4.63
CA TYR A 37 -18.43 -3.69 3.71
C TYR A 37 -17.45 -2.98 2.78
N SER A 38 -17.87 -2.84 1.51
CA SER A 38 -17.27 -1.84 0.62
C SER A 38 -17.54 -0.45 1.19
N SER A 39 -16.52 0.40 1.21
CA SER A 39 -16.64 1.76 1.75
C SER A 39 -16.45 2.79 0.64
N GLY A 40 -17.27 3.84 0.68
CA GLY A 40 -17.04 5.06 -0.06
C GLY A 40 -16.09 5.99 0.69
N VAL A 41 -15.72 7.10 0.06
CA VAL A 41 -14.86 8.11 0.68
C VAL A 41 -15.66 9.32 1.13
N MET A 42 -15.30 9.85 2.31
CA MET A 42 -15.78 11.10 2.86
C MET A 42 -14.64 12.13 2.86
N ASN A 43 -14.76 13.13 2.00
CA ASN A 43 -13.80 14.23 1.98
C ASN A 43 -14.11 15.27 3.06
N VAL A 44 -13.05 15.73 3.73
CA VAL A 44 -13.04 16.79 4.73
C VAL A 44 -12.63 18.13 4.11
N THR A 45 -11.79 18.12 3.06
CA THR A 45 -11.37 19.33 2.33
C THR A 45 -11.52 19.21 0.82
N ASP A 46 -11.21 20.32 0.15
CA ASP A 46 -11.18 20.42 -1.31
C ASP A 46 -9.78 20.37 -1.93
N SER A 47 -8.76 19.97 -1.16
CA SER A 47 -7.37 19.93 -1.62
C SER A 47 -7.16 18.94 -2.76
N PHE A 48 -6.21 19.24 -3.66
CA PHE A 48 -5.89 18.34 -4.77
C PHE A 48 -5.33 16.99 -4.26
N PHE A 49 -4.57 17.03 -3.16
CA PHE A 49 -3.98 15.83 -2.58
C PHE A 49 -5.06 14.89 -2.07
N GLU A 50 -5.98 15.40 -1.26
CA GLU A 50 -7.11 14.63 -0.74
C GLU A 50 -7.94 14.04 -1.87
N LYS A 51 -8.32 14.84 -2.88
CA LYS A 51 -9.04 14.36 -4.07
C LYS A 51 -8.28 13.26 -4.83
N GLY A 52 -6.96 13.35 -4.88
CA GLY A 52 -6.10 12.31 -5.45
C GLY A 52 -6.13 11.01 -4.65
N ILE A 53 -6.07 11.10 -3.31
CA ILE A 53 -6.20 9.93 -2.44
C ILE A 53 -7.64 9.38 -2.46
N THR A 54 -8.67 10.22 -2.60
CA THR A 54 -10.05 9.77 -2.87
C THR A 54 -10.10 8.90 -4.13
N PHE A 55 -9.52 9.38 -5.24
CA PHE A 55 -9.46 8.60 -6.48
C PHE A 55 -8.73 7.28 -6.28
N PHE A 56 -7.58 7.31 -5.61
CA PHE A 56 -6.79 6.11 -5.33
C PHE A 56 -7.55 5.10 -4.46
N THR A 57 -8.21 5.55 -3.41
CA THR A 57 -9.01 4.71 -2.50
C THR A 57 -10.19 4.07 -3.23
N ASN A 58 -10.94 4.86 -4.01
CA ASN A 58 -12.01 4.34 -4.85
C ASN A 58 -11.50 3.33 -5.89
N LEU A 59 -10.30 3.56 -6.45
CA LEU A 59 -9.66 2.59 -7.34
C LEU A 59 -9.40 1.26 -6.61
N ILE A 60 -8.85 1.30 -5.40
CA ILE A 60 -8.60 0.10 -4.58
C ILE A 60 -9.90 -0.66 -4.31
N TYR A 61 -10.96 0.00 -3.82
CA TYR A 61 -12.26 -0.67 -3.60
C TYR A 61 -12.89 -1.22 -4.88
N THR A 62 -12.72 -0.55 -6.03
CA THR A 62 -13.14 -1.10 -7.33
C THR A 62 -12.34 -2.36 -7.70
N GLN A 63 -11.03 -2.38 -7.46
CA GLN A 63 -10.21 -3.58 -7.71
C GLN A 63 -10.54 -4.72 -6.76
N ILE A 64 -10.79 -4.43 -5.47
CA ILE A 64 -11.22 -5.42 -4.47
C ILE A 64 -12.54 -6.06 -4.90
N ARG A 65 -13.55 -5.24 -5.22
CA ARG A 65 -14.85 -5.73 -5.73
C ARG A 65 -14.68 -6.57 -6.98
N TYR A 66 -13.86 -6.12 -7.93
CA TYR A 66 -13.57 -6.85 -9.16
C TYR A 66 -12.92 -8.21 -8.87
N ALA A 67 -11.84 -8.26 -8.07
CA ALA A 67 -11.14 -9.50 -7.74
C ALA A 67 -12.05 -10.52 -7.05
N ILE A 68 -12.81 -10.08 -6.03
CA ILE A 68 -13.70 -10.96 -5.27
C ILE A 68 -14.87 -11.45 -6.13
N SER A 69 -15.39 -10.62 -7.03
CA SER A 69 -16.42 -11.05 -8.00
C SER A 69 -15.91 -12.14 -8.95
N ASN A 70 -14.58 -12.24 -9.14
CA ASN A 70 -13.92 -13.28 -9.93
C ASN A 70 -13.52 -14.51 -9.08
N GLY A 71 -13.98 -14.61 -7.83
CA GLY A 71 -13.76 -15.77 -6.97
C GLY A 71 -12.55 -15.66 -6.04
N ASP A 72 -11.97 -14.47 -5.89
CA ASP A 72 -10.94 -14.24 -4.86
C ASP A 72 -11.56 -14.08 -3.46
N VAL A 73 -10.72 -14.20 -2.43
CA VAL A 73 -11.14 -14.07 -1.03
C VAL A 73 -11.19 -12.59 -0.63
N ALA A 74 -12.17 -12.22 0.17
CA ALA A 74 -12.30 -10.85 0.64
C ALA A 74 -11.24 -10.50 1.70
N PRO A 75 -10.65 -9.29 1.65
CA PRO A 75 -9.80 -8.79 2.72
C PRO A 75 -10.68 -8.39 3.91
N PHE A 76 -10.08 -8.41 5.09
CA PHE A 76 -10.61 -7.70 6.25
C PHE A 76 -9.69 -6.49 6.49
N VAL A 77 -10.25 -5.29 6.49
CA VAL A 77 -9.50 -4.02 6.56
C VAL A 77 -9.63 -3.32 7.91
N GLY A 78 -10.03 -4.06 8.95
CA GLY A 78 -10.04 -3.59 10.34
C GLY A 78 -11.29 -2.80 10.76
N HIS A 79 -12.10 -2.33 9.82
CA HIS A 79 -13.27 -1.49 10.09
C HIS A 79 -14.37 -1.72 9.04
N ASN A 80 -15.55 -1.12 9.27
CA ASN A 80 -16.72 -1.26 8.39
C ASN A 80 -17.07 -2.72 8.17
N ALA A 81 -17.07 -3.50 9.24
CA ALA A 81 -17.30 -4.93 9.17
C ALA A 81 -18.16 -5.44 10.32
N VAL A 82 -18.89 -6.53 10.07
CA VAL A 82 -19.59 -7.27 11.12
C VAL A 82 -18.89 -8.59 11.35
N LEU A 83 -18.52 -8.84 12.60
CA LEU A 83 -17.80 -10.02 13.05
C LEU A 83 -18.76 -10.96 13.80
N ARG A 84 -18.63 -12.27 13.56
CA ARG A 84 -19.33 -13.29 14.33
C ARG A 84 -18.52 -13.58 15.59
N TRP A 85 -19.11 -13.32 16.75
CA TRP A 85 -18.40 -13.47 18.02
C TRP A 85 -17.93 -14.91 18.25
N ALA A 86 -18.79 -15.90 17.99
CA ALA A 86 -18.43 -17.31 18.13
C ALA A 86 -17.23 -17.73 17.25
N ALA A 87 -17.10 -17.19 16.04
CA ALA A 87 -15.96 -17.49 15.17
C ALA A 87 -14.67 -16.86 15.68
N MET A 88 -14.73 -15.67 16.27
CA MET A 88 -13.58 -15.03 16.93
C MET A 88 -13.11 -15.83 18.14
N GLN A 89 -14.05 -16.37 18.92
CA GLN A 89 -13.73 -17.20 20.08
C GLN A 89 -13.02 -18.50 19.67
N GLU A 90 -13.36 -19.09 18.52
CA GLU A 90 -12.72 -20.32 18.03
C GLU A 90 -11.23 -20.13 17.68
N ILE A 91 -10.85 -18.92 17.23
CA ILE A 91 -9.47 -18.60 16.88
C ILE A 91 -8.71 -17.86 17.99
N ALA A 92 -9.30 -17.77 19.19
CA ALA A 92 -8.65 -17.18 20.35
C ALA A 92 -7.33 -17.90 20.64
N TYR A 93 -6.37 -17.17 21.18
CA TYR A 93 -5.08 -17.71 21.53
C TYR A 93 -4.64 -17.18 22.89
N ASP A 94 -3.90 -18.02 23.63
CA ASP A 94 -3.25 -17.59 24.85
C ASP A 94 -1.96 -16.84 24.50
N ASP A 95 -1.88 -15.59 24.93
CA ASP A 95 -0.69 -14.78 24.73
C ASP A 95 0.46 -15.28 25.62
N VAL A 96 1.64 -15.41 25.03
CA VAL A 96 2.82 -15.99 25.71
C VAL A 96 3.34 -15.05 26.80
N ASP A 97 3.13 -13.74 26.66
CA ASP A 97 3.73 -12.72 27.51
C ASP A 97 2.87 -12.40 28.74
N ASP A 98 1.54 -12.50 28.65
CA ASP A 98 0.63 -12.22 29.79
C ASP A 98 -0.33 -13.38 30.16
N SER A 99 -0.30 -14.50 29.44
CA SER A 99 -1.16 -15.68 29.67
C SER A 99 -2.67 -15.36 29.68
N CYS A 100 -3.07 -14.26 29.02
CA CYS A 100 -4.48 -13.94 28.80
C CYS A 100 -4.94 -14.49 27.45
N GLU A 101 -6.20 -14.93 27.40
CA GLU A 101 -6.88 -15.23 26.14
C GLU A 101 -7.06 -13.92 25.35
N LYS A 102 -6.52 -13.89 24.13
CA LYS A 102 -6.63 -12.75 23.21
C LYS A 102 -7.27 -13.20 21.90
N TYR A 103 -8.01 -12.26 21.30
CA TYR A 103 -8.66 -12.44 20.00
C TYR A 103 -7.94 -11.69 18.89
N TRP A 104 -7.43 -10.50 19.21
CA TRP A 104 -6.68 -9.61 18.32
C TRP A 104 -5.19 -9.72 18.59
N SER A 105 -4.38 -9.69 17.53
CA SER A 105 -2.93 -9.73 17.67
C SER A 105 -2.41 -8.39 18.19
N GLU A 106 -1.90 -8.38 19.42
CA GLU A 106 -1.22 -7.20 20.00
C GLU A 106 0.27 -7.12 19.61
N ALA A 107 0.81 -8.21 19.07
CA ALA A 107 2.21 -8.31 18.67
C ALA A 107 2.48 -7.85 17.23
N THR A 108 1.43 -7.54 16.46
CA THR A 108 1.54 -7.15 15.05
C THR A 108 0.78 -5.88 14.76
N VAL A 109 1.34 -5.04 13.90
CA VAL A 109 0.75 -3.77 13.46
C VAL A 109 -0.45 -3.96 12.50
N SER A 110 -0.59 -5.14 11.91
CA SER A 110 -1.71 -5.54 11.02
C SER A 110 -2.58 -6.61 11.69
N GLU A 111 -3.19 -6.25 12.82
CA GLU A 111 -4.02 -7.12 13.65
C GLU A 111 -5.27 -7.64 12.93
N ASP A 112 -5.80 -6.82 12.02
CA ASP A 112 -6.93 -7.14 11.15
C ASP A 112 -6.57 -8.26 10.16
N PHE A 113 -5.43 -8.10 9.48
CA PHE A 113 -4.95 -9.10 8.53
C PHE A 113 -4.59 -10.40 9.24
N ASP A 114 -3.94 -10.34 10.40
CA ASP A 114 -3.67 -11.53 11.23
C ASP A 114 -4.97 -12.29 11.55
N MET A 115 -6.01 -11.59 12.02
CA MET A 115 -7.30 -12.21 12.35
C MET A 115 -7.96 -12.87 11.13
N ALA A 116 -7.98 -12.17 9.98
CA ALA A 116 -8.51 -12.74 8.74
C ALA A 116 -7.76 -14.01 8.32
N LEU A 117 -6.43 -14.01 8.40
CA LEU A 117 -5.61 -15.17 8.05
C LEU A 117 -5.88 -16.34 8.99
N ARG A 118 -6.02 -16.11 10.30
CA ARG A 118 -6.36 -17.16 11.28
C ARG A 118 -7.74 -17.76 10.99
N LEU A 119 -8.77 -16.94 10.81
CA LEU A 119 -10.13 -17.40 10.48
C LEU A 119 -10.15 -18.22 9.18
N GLN A 120 -9.52 -17.71 8.12
CA GLN A 120 -9.52 -18.39 6.83
C GLN A 120 -8.67 -19.66 6.84
N THR A 121 -7.65 -19.74 7.70
CA THR A 121 -6.85 -20.96 7.88
C THR A 121 -7.66 -22.10 8.50
N VAL A 122 -8.56 -21.79 9.45
CA VAL A 122 -9.45 -22.80 10.08
C VAL A 122 -10.69 -23.12 9.25
N GLY A 123 -10.96 -22.36 8.18
CA GLY A 123 -11.99 -22.67 7.18
C GLY A 123 -13.17 -21.71 7.15
N TYR A 124 -13.15 -20.64 7.94
CA TYR A 124 -14.15 -19.56 7.84
C TYR A 124 -13.93 -18.69 6.61
N TYR A 125 -15.00 -18.01 6.19
CA TYR A 125 -14.93 -17.03 5.11
C TYR A 125 -15.01 -15.60 5.62
N VAL A 126 -14.20 -14.75 5.01
CA VAL A 126 -14.43 -13.31 4.97
C VAL A 126 -15.19 -13.04 3.68
N ARG A 127 -16.30 -12.32 3.77
CA ARG A 127 -17.15 -11.99 2.62
C ARG A 127 -17.23 -10.48 2.45
N LEU A 128 -17.18 -10.02 1.21
CA LEU A 128 -17.40 -8.62 0.88
C LEU A 128 -18.88 -8.36 0.60
N ALA A 129 -19.48 -7.50 1.40
CA ALA A 129 -20.81 -6.94 1.20
C ALA A 129 -20.71 -5.61 0.43
N ALA A 130 -21.24 -5.59 -0.79
CA ALA A 130 -21.28 -4.39 -1.64
C ALA A 130 -22.69 -3.81 -1.81
N TYR A 131 -23.71 -4.40 -1.16
CA TYR A 131 -25.12 -4.06 -1.37
C TYR A 131 -25.53 -2.75 -0.68
N GLN A 132 -24.75 -2.24 0.27
CA GLN A 132 -24.90 -0.90 0.86
C GLN A 132 -24.37 0.22 -0.04
N GLY A 133 -23.75 -0.10 -1.19
CA GLY A 133 -23.09 0.88 -2.04
C GLY A 133 -22.08 1.71 -1.25
N ASP A 134 -22.19 3.04 -1.33
CA ASP A 134 -21.35 4.00 -0.59
C ASP A 134 -21.98 4.39 0.76
N GLY A 135 -22.80 3.53 1.36
CA GLY A 135 -23.45 3.79 2.64
C GLY A 135 -22.44 3.91 3.78
N PHE A 136 -21.48 2.98 3.85
CA PHE A 136 -20.30 3.11 4.69
C PHE A 136 -19.32 4.09 4.04
N LYS A 137 -18.80 5.06 4.79
CA LYS A 137 -17.80 6.01 4.29
C LYS A 137 -16.67 6.24 5.27
N GLU A 138 -15.46 6.37 4.75
CA GLU A 138 -14.24 6.62 5.52
C GLU A 138 -13.51 7.89 5.10
N GLY A 139 -12.72 8.47 6.00
CA GLY A 139 -11.82 9.59 5.70
C GLY A 139 -10.52 9.13 5.06
N VAL A 140 -10.01 9.91 4.12
CA VAL A 140 -8.70 9.68 3.49
C VAL A 140 -7.60 10.54 4.10
N SER A 141 -6.34 10.23 3.79
CA SER A 141 -5.20 11.04 4.24
C SER A 141 -5.28 12.47 3.70
N LEU A 142 -5.14 13.45 4.58
CA LEU A 142 -5.18 14.88 4.24
C LEU A 142 -3.81 15.41 3.78
N THR A 143 -2.72 14.75 4.18
CA THR A 143 -1.36 15.18 3.84
C THR A 143 -0.51 14.03 3.31
N VAL A 144 0.52 14.38 2.53
CA VAL A 144 1.51 13.42 2.03
C VAL A 144 2.26 12.69 3.15
N TYR A 145 2.42 13.35 4.31
CA TYR A 145 3.07 12.75 5.46
C TYR A 145 2.22 11.64 6.09
N ASP A 146 0.92 11.88 6.20
CA ASP A 146 -0.02 10.90 6.76
C ASP A 146 -0.15 9.69 5.85
N GLU A 147 -0.18 9.93 4.53
CA GLU A 147 -0.22 8.85 3.55
C GLU A 147 1.08 8.04 3.57
N LEU A 148 2.25 8.68 3.62
CA LEU A 148 3.52 7.96 3.78
C LEU A 148 3.57 7.12 5.06
N ALA A 149 3.14 7.69 6.19
CA ALA A 149 3.09 6.97 7.47
C ALA A 149 2.18 5.74 7.38
N ARG A 150 1.04 5.85 6.67
CA ARG A 150 0.12 4.75 6.40
C ARG A 150 0.80 3.63 5.59
N TRP A 151 1.52 3.98 4.53
CA TRP A 151 2.28 3.03 3.71
C TRP A 151 3.44 2.36 4.47
N GLU A 152 4.15 3.12 5.32
CA GLU A 152 5.15 2.57 6.24
C GLU A 152 4.52 1.57 7.22
N LYS A 153 3.37 1.91 7.82
CA LYS A 153 2.62 1.02 8.72
C LYS A 153 2.25 -0.29 8.01
N TYR A 154 1.71 -0.21 6.79
CA TYR A 154 1.33 -1.40 6.02
C TYR A 154 2.53 -2.26 5.64
N ALA A 155 3.64 -1.66 5.21
CA ALA A 155 4.86 -2.41 4.87
C ALA A 155 5.46 -3.11 6.10
N TYR A 156 5.51 -2.42 7.24
CA TYR A 156 5.98 -2.98 8.50
C TYR A 156 5.14 -4.18 8.92
N GLY A 157 3.80 -4.01 8.97
CA GLY A 157 2.87 -5.09 9.33
C GLY A 157 2.94 -6.28 8.36
N CYS A 158 3.02 -6.05 7.05
CA CYS A 158 3.25 -7.11 6.06
C CYS A 158 4.53 -7.91 6.32
N SER A 159 5.60 -7.23 6.79
CA SER A 159 6.87 -7.87 7.14
C SER A 159 6.75 -8.73 8.38
N GLU A 160 6.01 -8.28 9.40
CA GLU A 160 5.72 -9.04 10.62
C GLU A 160 4.90 -10.30 10.36
N LEU A 161 3.92 -10.22 9.44
CA LEU A 161 3.11 -11.39 9.07
C LEU A 161 3.97 -12.49 8.45
N LEU A 162 4.96 -12.13 7.63
CA LEU A 162 5.81 -13.08 6.90
C LEU A 162 6.98 -13.61 7.73
N PHE A 163 7.77 -12.69 8.30
CA PHE A 163 9.10 -13.00 8.80
C PHE A 163 9.21 -12.77 10.30
N HIS A 164 10.05 -13.57 10.96
CA HIS A 164 10.61 -13.14 12.22
C HIS A 164 11.69 -12.08 11.98
N PRO A 165 12.00 -11.22 12.97
CA PRO A 165 13.21 -10.42 12.93
C PRO A 165 14.48 -11.26 12.73
N LEU A 166 15.49 -10.72 12.05
CA LEU A 166 16.70 -11.43 11.63
C LEU A 166 17.42 -12.12 12.79
N ARG A 167 17.42 -11.52 13.98
CA ARG A 167 18.02 -12.10 15.19
C ARG A 167 17.44 -13.45 15.58
N TYR A 168 16.20 -13.75 15.19
CA TYR A 168 15.52 -15.00 15.50
C TYR A 168 15.62 -16.05 14.40
N TRP A 169 16.19 -15.74 13.23
CA TRP A 169 16.21 -16.66 12.09
C TRP A 169 16.95 -17.96 12.39
N PHE A 170 18.05 -17.89 13.13
CA PHE A 170 18.84 -19.08 13.48
C PHE A 170 18.16 -20.00 14.50
N VAL A 171 17.22 -19.49 15.30
CA VAL A 171 16.56 -20.25 16.37
C VAL A 171 15.15 -20.68 16.00
N ARG A 172 14.38 -19.78 15.35
CA ARG A 172 12.95 -19.98 15.03
C ARG A 172 12.70 -20.18 13.53
N GLY A 173 13.72 -20.01 12.69
CA GLY A 173 13.59 -19.93 11.23
C GLY A 173 13.12 -18.54 10.76
N PRO A 174 13.20 -18.27 9.45
CA PRO A 174 12.86 -16.96 8.90
C PRO A 174 11.36 -16.65 8.93
N PHE A 175 10.50 -17.66 8.77
CA PHE A 175 9.06 -17.48 8.59
C PHE A 175 8.25 -17.66 9.87
N THR A 176 7.22 -16.83 10.04
CA THR A 176 6.31 -16.92 11.19
C THR A 176 5.48 -18.21 11.17
N LYS A 177 4.87 -18.55 12.31
CA LYS A 177 3.89 -19.64 12.39
C LYS A 177 2.64 -19.33 11.57
N LEU A 178 2.15 -18.08 11.63
CA LEU A 178 1.00 -17.61 10.86
C LEU A 178 1.22 -17.83 9.36
N PHE A 179 2.36 -17.38 8.83
CA PHE A 179 2.66 -17.52 7.41
C PHE A 179 2.73 -18.98 6.96
N ARG A 180 3.41 -19.83 7.74
CA ARG A 180 3.49 -21.28 7.45
C ARG A 180 2.10 -21.91 7.42
N ASN A 181 1.27 -21.60 8.42
CA ASN A 181 -0.11 -22.08 8.48
C ASN A 181 -0.93 -21.61 7.27
N PHE A 182 -0.82 -20.34 6.90
CA PHE A 182 -1.46 -19.78 5.71
C PHE A 182 -1.07 -20.53 4.43
N ILE A 183 0.23 -20.76 4.20
CA ILE A 183 0.71 -21.47 3.01
C ILE A 183 0.20 -22.92 2.99
N THR A 184 0.15 -23.60 4.13
CA THR A 184 -0.34 -24.99 4.24
C THR A 184 -1.85 -25.12 4.39
N SER A 185 -2.59 -24.02 4.53
CA SER A 185 -4.04 -24.01 4.75
C SER A 185 -4.83 -24.54 3.55
N ARG A 186 -6.14 -24.73 3.72
CA ARG A 186 -7.05 -25.10 2.63
C ARG A 186 -7.55 -23.91 1.80
N MET A 187 -7.01 -22.71 2.03
CA MET A 187 -7.36 -21.54 1.23
C MET A 187 -7.07 -21.80 -0.26
N PRO A 188 -7.95 -21.34 -1.17
CA PRO A 188 -7.73 -21.48 -2.61
C PRO A 188 -6.35 -21.00 -3.04
N PHE A 189 -5.67 -21.79 -3.87
CA PHE A 189 -4.33 -21.46 -4.36
C PHE A 189 -4.26 -20.09 -5.08
N PRO A 190 -5.22 -19.70 -5.94
CA PRO A 190 -5.22 -18.36 -6.55
C PRO A 190 -5.22 -17.24 -5.50
N SER A 191 -6.03 -17.35 -4.45
CA SER A 191 -6.08 -16.35 -3.37
C SER A 191 -4.80 -16.26 -2.57
N LYS A 192 -4.12 -17.40 -2.34
CA LYS A 192 -2.78 -17.38 -1.75
C LYS A 192 -1.79 -16.60 -2.62
N LEU A 193 -1.86 -16.78 -3.95
CA LEU A 193 -1.02 -16.01 -4.87
C LEU A 193 -1.37 -14.52 -4.84
N THR A 194 -2.65 -14.15 -4.81
CA THR A 194 -3.06 -12.73 -4.71
C THR A 194 -2.54 -12.09 -3.43
N ILE A 195 -2.74 -12.74 -2.28
CA ILE A 195 -2.25 -12.27 -0.98
C ILE A 195 -0.72 -12.12 -0.99
N MET A 196 -0.01 -13.12 -1.53
CA MET A 196 1.45 -13.07 -1.66
C MET A 196 1.94 -11.98 -2.61
N ALA A 197 1.22 -11.73 -3.71
CA ALA A 197 1.53 -10.66 -4.65
C ALA A 197 1.31 -9.28 -4.01
N TYR A 198 0.23 -9.10 -3.25
CA TYR A 198 -0.02 -7.88 -2.49
C TYR A 198 1.11 -7.61 -1.48
N ILE A 199 1.42 -8.58 -0.63
CA ILE A 199 2.51 -8.46 0.35
C ILE A 199 3.86 -8.22 -0.36
N GLY A 200 4.13 -8.97 -1.44
CA GLY A 200 5.33 -8.84 -2.25
C GLY A 200 5.48 -7.47 -2.90
N THR A 201 4.40 -6.73 -3.12
CA THR A 201 4.43 -5.38 -3.68
C THR A 201 5.17 -4.42 -2.75
N TYR A 202 5.05 -4.55 -1.43
CA TYR A 202 5.81 -3.73 -0.48
C TYR A 202 7.32 -4.01 -0.57
N TYR A 203 7.74 -5.26 -0.73
CA TYR A 203 9.15 -5.59 -0.95
C TYR A 203 9.68 -5.10 -2.30
N ALA A 204 8.87 -5.20 -3.35
CA ALA A 204 9.20 -4.66 -4.66
C ALA A 204 9.38 -3.14 -4.61
N LEU A 205 8.46 -2.42 -3.95
CA LEU A 205 8.57 -0.98 -3.71
C LEU A 205 9.79 -0.64 -2.86
N GLY A 206 9.99 -1.31 -1.72
CA GLY A 206 11.09 -1.03 -0.79
C GLY A 206 12.49 -1.32 -1.35
N SER A 207 12.59 -2.22 -2.32
CA SER A 207 13.86 -2.55 -3.00
C SER A 207 14.10 -1.74 -4.28
N ALA A 208 13.12 -0.98 -4.77
CA ALA A 208 13.20 -0.29 -6.05
C ALA A 208 14.40 0.67 -6.14
N TRP A 209 14.67 1.47 -5.10
CA TRP A 209 15.76 2.46 -5.12
C TRP A 209 17.14 1.81 -5.21
N ILE A 210 17.40 0.76 -4.42
CA ILE A 210 18.70 0.08 -4.38
C ILE A 210 18.94 -0.74 -5.64
N LEU A 211 17.90 -1.42 -6.14
CA LEU A 211 17.99 -2.17 -7.40
C LEU A 211 18.20 -1.23 -8.59
N THR A 212 17.59 -0.05 -8.57
CA THR A 212 17.78 0.96 -9.63
C THR A 212 19.17 1.59 -9.56
N LEU A 213 19.69 1.85 -8.36
CA LEU A 213 21.06 2.32 -8.17
C LEU A 213 22.08 1.27 -8.63
N ALA A 214 21.87 0.00 -8.30
CA ALA A 214 22.69 -1.10 -8.80
C ALA A 214 22.59 -1.19 -10.34
N ASN A 215 21.38 -1.10 -10.90
CA ASN A 215 21.15 -1.09 -12.34
C ASN A 215 21.92 0.03 -13.06
N TYR A 216 22.00 1.24 -12.48
CA TYR A 216 22.78 2.34 -13.05
C TYR A 216 24.25 1.95 -13.31
N PHE A 217 24.91 1.36 -12.31
CA PHE A 217 26.30 0.95 -12.43
C PHE A 217 26.48 -0.33 -13.26
N LEU A 218 25.60 -1.31 -13.10
CA LEU A 218 25.68 -2.58 -13.85
C LEU A 218 25.50 -2.34 -15.34
N THR A 219 24.46 -1.62 -15.74
CA THR A 219 24.23 -1.32 -17.16
C THR A 219 25.20 -0.26 -17.68
N GLY A 220 25.66 0.66 -16.84
CA GLY A 220 26.60 1.71 -17.25
C GLY A 220 28.01 1.19 -17.53
N TRP A 221 28.53 0.27 -16.71
CA TRP A 221 29.90 -0.26 -16.84
C TRP A 221 30.00 -1.59 -17.56
N TYR A 222 28.93 -2.40 -17.59
CA TYR A 222 28.94 -3.75 -18.18
C TYR A 222 27.94 -3.90 -19.34
N GLN A 223 27.55 -2.80 -20.00
CA GLN A 223 26.72 -2.86 -21.19
C GLN A 223 27.34 -3.76 -22.27
N GLY A 224 26.54 -4.60 -22.93
CA GLY A 224 27.04 -5.56 -23.94
C GLY A 224 27.54 -6.88 -23.35
N PHE A 225 28.12 -6.87 -22.14
CA PHE A 225 28.50 -8.10 -21.42
C PHE A 225 27.30 -8.75 -20.73
N LEU A 226 26.35 -7.93 -20.29
CA LEU A 226 25.14 -8.37 -19.60
C LEU A 226 23.98 -8.70 -20.54
N ASP A 227 24.05 -8.39 -21.83
CA ASP A 227 22.93 -8.51 -22.78
C ASP A 227 22.36 -9.94 -22.92
N LYS A 228 23.13 -10.97 -22.56
CA LYS A 228 22.66 -12.38 -22.50
C LYS A 228 21.72 -12.65 -21.33
N TYR A 229 21.79 -11.85 -20.27
CA TYR A 229 21.08 -12.02 -19.01
C TYR A 229 20.22 -10.81 -18.64
N TYR A 230 20.39 -9.69 -19.33
CA TYR A 230 19.83 -8.40 -18.98
C TYR A 230 19.15 -7.78 -20.19
N LEU A 231 17.83 -7.66 -20.12
CA LEU A 231 17.08 -6.90 -21.10
C LEU A 231 17.38 -5.41 -20.91
N ASP A 232 17.40 -4.66 -22.01
CA ASP A 232 17.55 -3.21 -21.98
C ASP A 232 16.48 -2.58 -21.06
N SER A 233 16.93 -2.03 -19.93
CA SER A 233 16.07 -1.49 -18.86
C SER A 233 15.11 -0.44 -19.39
N PHE A 234 15.51 0.33 -20.42
CA PHE A 234 14.64 1.33 -21.01
C PHE A 234 13.51 0.71 -21.83
N LYS A 235 13.76 -0.38 -22.57
CA LYS A 235 12.72 -1.11 -23.30
C LYS A 235 11.71 -1.74 -22.35
N VAL A 236 12.21 -2.33 -21.25
CA VAL A 236 11.35 -2.90 -20.20
C VAL A 236 10.51 -1.80 -19.55
N TYR A 237 11.14 -0.68 -19.17
CA TYR A 237 10.45 0.47 -18.61
C TYR A 237 9.36 1.02 -19.55
N PHE A 238 9.70 1.23 -20.82
CA PHE A 238 8.77 1.74 -21.83
C PHE A 238 7.61 0.79 -22.09
N ALA A 239 7.89 -0.52 -22.20
CA ALA A 239 6.87 -1.54 -22.35
C ALA A 239 5.94 -1.57 -21.13
N ILE A 240 6.49 -1.54 -19.91
CA ILE A 240 5.68 -1.57 -18.68
C ILE A 240 4.81 -0.32 -18.59
N ILE A 241 5.36 0.87 -18.79
CA ILE A 241 4.57 2.10 -18.68
C ILE A 241 3.49 2.16 -19.75
N ILE A 242 3.80 1.89 -21.01
CA ILE A 242 2.78 1.97 -22.05
C ILE A 242 1.71 0.89 -21.84
N VAL A 243 2.11 -0.35 -21.60
CA VAL A 243 1.16 -1.45 -21.48
C VAL A 243 0.32 -1.27 -20.21
N PHE A 244 0.95 -1.16 -19.04
CA PHE A 244 0.19 -1.13 -17.78
C PHE A 244 -0.49 0.22 -17.54
N THR A 245 0.15 1.36 -17.85
CA THR A 245 -0.50 2.66 -17.63
C THR A 245 -1.57 2.90 -18.69
N ALA A 246 -1.32 2.67 -19.98
CA ALA A 246 -2.35 2.94 -20.99
C ALA A 246 -3.49 1.91 -20.95
N LEU A 247 -3.18 0.60 -20.96
CA LEU A 247 -4.22 -0.42 -20.94
C LEU A 247 -4.90 -0.51 -19.58
N GLY A 248 -4.19 -0.25 -18.48
CA GLY A 248 -4.79 -0.21 -17.14
C GLY A 248 -5.85 0.89 -17.03
N ASN A 249 -5.51 2.12 -17.43
CA ASN A 249 -6.46 3.24 -17.39
C ASN A 249 -7.62 3.07 -18.38
N LEU A 250 -7.36 2.47 -19.55
CA LEU A 250 -8.39 2.13 -20.52
C LEU A 250 -9.34 1.04 -19.98
N SER A 251 -8.78 -0.04 -19.42
CA SER A 251 -9.55 -1.15 -18.87
C SER A 251 -10.40 -0.70 -17.69
N LEU A 252 -9.86 0.17 -16.83
CA LEU A 252 -10.62 0.78 -15.74
C LEU A 252 -11.79 1.63 -16.25
N ALA A 253 -11.58 2.40 -17.31
CA ALA A 253 -12.65 3.19 -17.93
C ALA A 253 -13.73 2.29 -18.57
N VAL A 254 -13.34 1.19 -19.21
CA VAL A 254 -14.27 0.18 -19.72
C VAL A 254 -15.05 -0.45 -18.57
N LEU A 255 -14.37 -0.86 -17.49
CA LEU A 255 -15.01 -1.48 -16.33
C LEU A 255 -16.08 -0.56 -15.73
N ARG A 256 -15.72 0.69 -15.40
CA ARG A 256 -16.64 1.69 -14.84
C ARG A 256 -17.83 1.98 -15.74
N TYR A 257 -17.61 1.98 -17.06
CA TYR A 257 -18.70 2.12 -18.03
C TYR A 257 -19.62 0.90 -18.04
N ARG A 258 -19.05 -0.31 -18.02
CA ARG A 258 -19.82 -1.57 -18.07
C ARG A 258 -20.67 -1.82 -16.84
N ILE A 259 -20.22 -1.37 -15.68
CA ILE A 259 -20.97 -1.48 -14.41
C ILE A 259 -21.91 -0.29 -14.16
N GLY A 260 -21.97 0.69 -15.07
CA GLY A 260 -22.85 1.86 -14.95
C GLY A 260 -22.40 2.90 -13.93
N GLU A 261 -21.17 2.84 -13.42
CA GLU A 261 -20.62 3.78 -12.44
C GLU A 261 -20.33 5.16 -13.08
N LYS A 262 -19.76 5.17 -14.29
CA LYS A 262 -19.38 6.42 -14.98
C LYS A 262 -19.36 6.26 -16.50
N GLY A 263 -19.63 7.34 -17.23
CA GLY A 263 -19.47 7.36 -18.69
C GLY A 263 -18.02 7.10 -19.13
N PHE A 264 -17.82 6.35 -20.21
CA PHE A 264 -16.49 5.90 -20.67
C PHE A 264 -15.46 7.04 -20.80
N PHE A 265 -15.76 8.08 -21.58
CA PHE A 265 -14.83 9.20 -21.80
C PHE A 265 -14.59 10.01 -20.52
N SER A 266 -15.63 10.21 -19.69
CA SER A 266 -15.50 10.90 -18.42
C SER A 266 -14.60 10.13 -17.44
N SER A 267 -14.72 8.80 -17.40
CA SER A 267 -13.82 7.95 -16.62
C SER A 267 -12.40 7.96 -17.17
N LEU A 268 -12.22 7.92 -18.49
CA LEU A 268 -10.88 7.93 -19.09
C LEU A 268 -10.14 9.24 -18.79
N ILE A 269 -10.80 10.38 -18.92
CA ILE A 269 -10.20 11.69 -18.60
C ILE A 269 -9.81 11.78 -17.13
N GLU A 270 -10.69 11.34 -16.22
CA GLU A 270 -10.39 11.31 -14.79
C GLU A 270 -9.18 10.42 -14.49
N ASN A 271 -9.18 9.19 -15.00
CA ASN A 271 -8.08 8.24 -14.83
C ASN A 271 -6.73 8.84 -15.25
N LEU A 272 -6.69 9.47 -16.43
CA LEU A 272 -5.48 10.10 -16.95
C LEU A 272 -5.04 11.32 -16.12
N SER A 273 -5.99 12.08 -15.56
CA SER A 273 -5.70 13.29 -14.77
C SER A 273 -4.93 13.01 -13.48
N TRP A 274 -5.04 11.79 -12.94
CA TRP A 274 -4.39 11.38 -11.69
C TRP A 274 -3.04 10.67 -11.88
N ILE A 275 -2.64 10.37 -13.12
CA ILE A 275 -1.33 9.75 -13.43
C ILE A 275 -0.16 10.55 -12.83
N PRO A 276 -0.07 11.90 -12.95
CA PRO A 276 1.06 12.65 -12.42
C PRO A 276 1.21 12.50 -10.91
N LEU A 277 0.10 12.60 -10.16
CA LEU A 277 0.11 12.44 -8.70
C LEU A 277 0.59 11.05 -8.30
N LEU A 278 0.01 10.01 -8.90
CA LEU A 278 0.37 8.61 -8.61
C LEU A 278 1.81 8.29 -9.01
N THR A 279 2.30 8.86 -10.12
CA THR A 279 3.68 8.66 -10.57
C THR A 279 4.69 9.25 -9.59
N ILE A 280 4.45 10.47 -9.10
CA ILE A 280 5.32 11.11 -8.11
C ILE A 280 5.25 10.35 -6.78
N PHE A 281 4.04 9.99 -6.34
CA PHE A 281 3.85 9.30 -5.05
C PHE A 281 4.50 7.92 -5.05
N LEU A 282 4.12 7.04 -5.98
CA LEU A 282 4.65 5.67 -6.04
C LEU A 282 6.12 5.64 -6.45
N GLY A 283 6.58 6.59 -7.26
CA GLY A 283 8.00 6.75 -7.59
C GLY A 283 8.85 7.22 -6.40
N GLY A 284 8.24 7.94 -5.44
CA GLY A 284 8.93 8.53 -4.30
C GLY A 284 8.80 7.77 -2.97
N VAL A 285 8.04 6.67 -2.90
CA VAL A 285 7.76 5.96 -1.63
C VAL A 285 8.86 4.98 -1.21
N SER A 286 9.67 4.49 -2.16
CA SER A 286 10.54 3.32 -1.95
C SER A 286 11.52 3.41 -0.77
N LEU A 287 12.18 4.54 -0.53
CA LEU A 287 13.05 4.75 0.65
C LEU A 287 12.31 4.59 1.98
N HIS A 288 11.08 5.12 2.07
CA HIS A 288 10.25 5.04 3.28
C HIS A 288 9.77 3.61 3.54
N ILE A 289 9.32 2.92 2.48
CA ILE A 289 8.97 1.50 2.57
C ILE A 289 10.19 0.65 2.95
N SER A 290 11.36 0.93 2.37
CA SER A 290 12.61 0.26 2.73
C SER A 290 12.94 0.42 4.21
N GLN A 291 12.81 1.65 4.73
CA GLN A 291 12.99 1.94 6.16
C GLN A 291 12.04 1.10 7.01
N ALA A 292 10.75 1.07 6.70
CA ALA A 292 9.77 0.28 7.46
C ALA A 292 10.09 -1.22 7.47
N LEU A 293 10.39 -1.80 6.30
CA LEU A 293 10.74 -3.21 6.18
C LEU A 293 12.00 -3.56 6.95
N LEU A 294 13.04 -2.74 6.85
CA LEU A 294 14.32 -2.95 7.54
C LEU A 294 14.20 -2.73 9.04
N SER A 295 13.41 -1.75 9.49
CA SER A 295 13.14 -1.52 10.91
C SER A 295 12.56 -2.77 11.55
N HIS A 296 11.55 -3.41 10.94
CA HIS A 296 11.03 -4.68 11.44
C HIS A 296 12.12 -5.76 11.50
N LEU A 297 12.83 -5.98 10.39
CA LEU A 297 13.84 -7.04 10.28
C LEU A 297 14.99 -6.87 11.29
N PHE A 298 15.35 -5.63 11.63
CA PHE A 298 16.38 -5.31 12.61
C PHE A 298 15.84 -5.02 14.02
N SER A 299 14.54 -5.25 14.28
CA SER A 299 13.90 -4.98 15.58
C SER A 299 14.08 -3.54 16.06
N VAL A 300 13.93 -2.58 15.14
CA VAL A 300 13.87 -1.15 15.45
C VAL A 300 12.40 -0.76 15.58
N ASP A 301 12.03 -0.31 16.78
CA ASP A 301 10.65 0.08 17.07
C ASP A 301 10.27 1.34 16.28
N MET A 302 9.18 1.23 15.52
CA MET A 302 8.54 2.36 14.84
C MET A 302 7.22 2.67 15.51
N SER A 303 6.97 3.96 15.72
CA SER A 303 5.70 4.46 16.25
C SER A 303 5.05 5.40 15.24
N TRP A 304 3.79 5.15 14.92
CA TRP A 304 2.99 6.03 14.07
C TRP A 304 1.99 6.80 14.94
N GLY A 305 1.88 8.11 14.68
CA GLY A 305 0.84 8.92 15.31
C GLY A 305 -0.54 8.65 14.70
N ALA A 306 -1.59 9.13 15.36
CA ALA A 306 -2.92 9.13 14.77
C ALA A 306 -2.95 10.00 13.49
N THR A 307 -3.60 9.51 12.44
CA THR A 307 -3.82 10.27 11.21
C THR A 307 -4.61 11.54 11.52
N SER A 308 -4.12 12.71 11.10
CA SER A 308 -4.85 13.96 11.30
C SER A 308 -6.18 13.91 10.58
N LYS A 309 -7.28 14.14 11.32
CA LYS A 309 -8.64 14.20 10.79
C LYS A 309 -9.11 15.62 10.48
N GLU A 310 -8.31 16.61 10.89
CA GLU A 310 -8.55 18.02 10.61
C GLU A 310 -7.43 18.56 9.72
N ALA A 311 -7.82 19.44 8.79
CA ALA A 311 -6.86 20.10 7.93
C ALA A 311 -6.31 21.35 8.62
N GLU A 312 -5.03 21.31 8.97
CA GLU A 312 -4.33 22.48 9.45
C GLU A 312 -4.03 23.44 8.30
N ASN A 313 -4.44 24.70 8.43
CA ASN A 313 -4.01 25.75 7.51
C ASN A 313 -2.55 26.13 7.83
N THR A 314 -1.61 25.53 7.10
CA THR A 314 -0.18 25.82 7.21
C THR A 314 0.28 26.77 6.11
N THR A 315 1.13 27.73 6.44
CA THR A 315 1.74 28.65 5.45
C THR A 315 3.00 28.04 4.82
N PHE A 316 3.37 28.53 3.63
CA PHE A 316 4.57 28.11 2.91
C PHE A 316 5.84 28.08 3.79
N PHE A 317 6.08 29.14 4.56
CA PHE A 317 7.26 29.28 5.42
C PHE A 317 7.28 28.31 6.61
N LYS A 318 6.12 27.76 7.03
CA LYS A 318 6.06 26.74 8.08
C LYS A 318 6.29 25.33 7.51
N GLU A 319 5.83 25.07 6.28
CA GLU A 319 5.97 23.76 5.65
C GLU A 319 7.39 23.46 5.18
N VAL A 320 8.13 24.44 4.65
CA VAL A 320 9.51 24.21 4.15
C VAL A 320 10.44 23.64 5.23
N PRO A 321 10.55 24.22 6.45
CA PRO A 321 11.38 23.64 7.52
C PRO A 321 10.93 22.24 7.94
N LYS A 322 9.61 21.97 7.93
CA LYS A 322 9.04 20.68 8.28
C LYS A 322 9.44 19.60 7.27
N ILE A 323 9.35 19.92 5.97
CA ILE A 323 9.80 19.07 4.86
C ILE A 323 11.30 18.78 5.00
N MET A 324 12.11 19.82 5.15
CA MET A 324 13.56 19.68 5.28
C MET A 324 13.95 18.78 6.47
N LYS A 325 13.26 18.91 7.61
CA LYS A 325 13.54 18.08 8.79
C LYS A 325 13.12 16.62 8.59
N LYS A 326 11.93 16.37 8.04
CA LYS A 326 11.39 15.01 7.84
C LYS A 326 12.06 14.26 6.70
N PHE A 327 12.39 14.94 5.60
CA PHE A 327 12.94 14.34 4.37
C PHE A 327 14.44 14.58 4.19
N LYS A 328 15.17 15.00 5.24
CA LYS A 328 16.62 15.31 5.14
C LYS A 328 17.42 14.18 4.49
N PHE A 329 17.14 12.92 4.86
CA PHE A 329 17.87 11.78 4.32
C PHE A 329 17.48 11.48 2.88
N THR A 330 16.20 11.66 2.52
CA THR A 330 15.71 11.58 1.14
C THR A 330 16.39 12.63 0.27
N PHE A 331 16.51 13.88 0.71
CA PHE A 331 17.20 14.92 -0.04
C PHE A 331 18.71 14.67 -0.14
N ILE A 332 19.35 14.21 0.94
CA ILE A 332 20.77 13.82 0.89
C ILE A 332 20.98 12.71 -0.14
N PHE A 333 20.12 11.68 -0.14
CA PHE A 333 20.16 10.62 -1.16
C PHE A 333 20.03 11.19 -2.57
N CYS A 334 19.02 12.01 -2.84
CA CYS A 334 18.81 12.62 -4.16
C CYS A 334 20.02 13.45 -4.62
N ILE A 335 20.61 14.25 -3.71
CA ILE A 335 21.79 15.08 -4.00
C ILE A 335 23.01 14.20 -4.28
N LEU A 336 23.27 13.20 -3.45
CA LEU A 336 24.41 12.29 -3.62
C LEU A 336 24.31 11.48 -4.91
N CYS A 337 23.14 10.93 -5.23
CA CYS A 337 22.92 10.20 -6.47
C CYS A 337 23.03 11.12 -7.69
N SER A 338 22.46 12.33 -7.64
CA SER A 338 22.60 13.30 -8.73
C SER A 338 24.05 13.69 -8.95
N ALA A 339 24.80 13.96 -7.88
CA ALA A 339 26.23 14.27 -7.95
C ALA A 339 27.02 13.09 -8.51
N ALA A 340 26.74 11.86 -8.06
CA ALA A 340 27.37 10.65 -8.57
C ALA A 340 27.12 10.48 -10.08
N MET A 341 25.89 10.73 -10.55
CA MET A 341 25.57 10.66 -11.98
C MET A 341 26.33 11.72 -12.80
N ILE A 342 26.48 12.94 -12.28
CA ILE A 342 27.25 14.01 -12.94
C ILE A 342 28.74 13.65 -12.98
N VAL A 343 29.30 13.16 -11.87
CA VAL A 343 30.70 12.72 -11.77
C VAL A 343 30.99 11.57 -12.74
N CYS A 344 30.14 10.55 -12.74
CA CYS A 344 30.27 9.40 -13.64
C CYS A 344 30.05 9.81 -15.11
N ALA A 345 29.31 10.86 -15.41
CA ALA A 345 29.14 11.29 -16.80
C ALA A 345 30.36 12.09 -17.33
N TRP A 346 31.05 12.86 -16.50
CA TRP A 346 31.99 13.89 -16.98
C TRP A 346 33.38 13.91 -16.35
N PHE A 347 33.55 13.40 -15.14
CA PHE A 347 34.77 13.62 -14.35
C PHE A 347 35.60 12.35 -14.12
N VAL A 348 35.06 11.18 -14.46
CA VAL A 348 35.78 9.91 -14.43
C VAL A 348 36.49 9.63 -15.77
N PRO A 349 37.54 8.78 -15.79
CA PRO A 349 38.20 8.38 -17.04
C PRO A 349 37.22 7.77 -18.03
N ASP A 350 37.50 7.87 -19.32
CA ASP A 350 36.55 7.51 -20.39
C ASP A 350 35.93 6.11 -20.25
N LEU A 351 36.70 5.13 -19.77
CA LEU A 351 36.22 3.75 -19.55
C LEU A 351 35.18 3.61 -18.42
N TRP A 352 35.16 4.56 -17.47
CA TRP A 352 34.23 4.56 -16.33
C TRP A 352 33.03 5.48 -16.56
N GLN A 353 32.99 6.18 -17.70
CA GLN A 353 31.95 7.15 -17.97
C GLN A 353 30.60 6.48 -18.25
N ILE A 354 29.55 6.94 -17.57
CA ILE A 354 28.18 6.46 -17.79
C ILE A 354 27.37 7.58 -18.45
N ARG A 355 27.27 7.52 -19.78
CA ARG A 355 26.50 8.48 -20.61
C ARG A 355 25.27 7.85 -21.28
N VAL A 356 25.06 6.56 -21.04
CA VAL A 356 24.03 5.76 -21.71
C VAL A 356 22.67 6.09 -21.11
N PHE A 357 21.73 6.51 -21.96
CA PHE A 357 20.41 6.93 -21.52
C PHE A 357 19.65 5.81 -20.77
N ALA A 358 19.75 4.57 -21.24
CA ALA A 358 19.09 3.42 -20.59
C ALA A 358 19.56 3.18 -19.15
N SER A 359 20.80 3.55 -18.82
CA SER A 359 21.34 3.50 -17.45
C SER A 359 20.90 4.71 -16.64
N ILE A 360 20.95 5.90 -17.22
CA ILE A 360 20.64 7.18 -16.58
C ILE A 360 19.16 7.31 -16.22
N TRP A 361 18.27 6.94 -17.14
CA TRP A 361 16.84 7.23 -17.05
C TRP A 361 16.16 6.63 -15.81
N PRO A 362 16.32 5.32 -15.51
CA PRO A 362 15.67 4.73 -14.32
C PRO A 362 16.11 5.37 -13.00
N LEU A 363 17.41 5.67 -12.82
CA LEU A 363 17.88 6.33 -11.60
C LEU A 363 17.39 7.78 -11.53
N GLY A 364 17.34 8.47 -12.67
CA GLY A 364 16.77 9.81 -12.78
C GLY A 364 15.30 9.87 -12.36
N THR A 365 14.48 8.88 -12.73
CA THR A 365 13.06 8.85 -12.32
C THR A 365 12.88 8.56 -10.83
N ILE A 366 13.72 7.72 -10.22
CA ILE A 366 13.75 7.50 -8.76
C ILE A 366 14.14 8.79 -8.02
N ILE A 367 15.19 9.49 -8.46
CA ILE A 367 15.59 10.79 -7.89
C ILE A 367 14.45 11.80 -8.00
N PHE A 368 13.82 11.89 -9.18
CA PHE A 368 12.69 12.78 -9.41
C PHE A 368 11.52 12.47 -8.47
N GLY A 369 11.09 11.21 -8.39
CA GLY A 369 10.00 10.79 -7.50
C GLY A 369 10.28 11.15 -6.04
N HIS A 370 11.44 10.77 -5.52
CA HIS A 370 11.82 11.07 -4.13
C HIS A 370 11.94 12.56 -3.83
N PHE A 371 12.49 13.34 -4.76
CA PHE A 371 12.67 14.78 -4.57
C PHE A 371 11.34 15.53 -4.60
N PHE A 372 10.46 15.19 -5.55
CA PHE A 372 9.21 15.90 -5.75
C PHE A 372 8.06 15.40 -4.86
N LEU A 373 8.12 14.19 -4.31
CA LEU A 373 7.09 13.68 -3.42
C LEU A 373 6.74 14.65 -2.27
N PRO A 374 7.68 15.11 -1.43
CA PRO A 374 7.33 16.01 -0.32
C PRO A 374 7.06 17.45 -0.76
N ILE A 375 7.35 17.81 -2.01
CA ILE A 375 7.22 19.19 -2.53
C ILE A 375 5.94 19.34 -3.35
N ALA A 376 5.84 18.58 -4.45
CA ALA A 376 4.73 18.67 -5.41
C ALA A 376 3.42 18.10 -4.85
N LEU A 377 3.49 17.15 -3.92
CA LEU A 377 2.28 16.55 -3.32
C LEU A 377 1.88 17.21 -2.00
N ASN A 378 2.58 18.27 -1.57
CA ASN A 378 2.20 19.00 -0.36
C ASN A 378 1.13 20.06 -0.70
N PRO A 379 -0.12 19.91 -0.23
CA PRO A 379 -1.18 20.86 -0.52
C PRO A 379 -0.94 22.25 0.08
N GLY A 380 -0.19 22.34 1.19
CA GLY A 380 0.17 23.62 1.83
C GLY A 380 1.21 24.43 1.07
N LEU A 381 2.11 23.79 0.32
CA LEU A 381 3.07 24.49 -0.54
C LEU A 381 2.46 24.98 -1.85
N MET A 382 1.51 24.22 -2.41
CA MET A 382 0.90 24.52 -3.71
C MET A 382 -0.21 25.59 -3.62
N ARG A 383 -0.64 25.94 -2.40
CA ARG A 383 -1.42 27.14 -2.14
C ARG A 383 -0.42 28.30 -2.01
N PHE A 384 -0.25 29.09 -3.07
CA PHE A 384 0.48 30.36 -3.02
C PHE A 384 -0.31 31.43 -2.24
N THR A 385 -0.67 31.11 -1.00
CA THR A 385 -1.30 32.02 -0.05
C THR A 385 -0.19 32.53 0.87
N PHE A 386 0.18 33.80 0.70
CA PHE A 386 1.25 34.48 1.42
C PHE A 386 0.80 34.98 2.79
#